data_AF-A0A9Y1BML9-F1
#
_entry.id   AF-A0A9Y1BML9-F1
#
_cell.length_a   1.000
_cell.length_b   1.000
_cell.length_c   1.000
_cell.angle_alpha   90.00
_cell.angle_beta   90.00
_cell.angle_gamma   90.00
#
_symmetry.space_group_name_H-M   'P 1'
#
loop_
_entity.id
_entity.type
_entity.pdbx_description
1 polymer ?
#
loop_
_entity_poly.entity_id
_entity_poly.type
_entity_poly.pdbx_seq_one_letter_code
_entity_poly.pdbx_strand_id
1 'polypeptide(L)'
;MRKKDRITQPEKKEKIKVWQIILIFGFLQSTVTAIGTYFFDFFAGSATVGFGKMGEIEGTGMFFVYMVGYFNALIIILPILKIRQFGMGTAIYLPYAIIGFFVEYYYELIKTKSLVSPWAVVGWCVFGLATGFSADLSFKFLPSNLNLRNRTILTGIIMGLTNFILTLVALTFFYVNPQTGSGSFLGIAYFGLPWLLVNSAFGGYTAYAISKKI
;
A
#
# COMPACT_ATOMS: atom_id res chain seq x y z
N MET A 1 -23.96 59.27 12.87
CA MET A 1 -23.85 57.85 13.31
C MET A 1 -22.97 57.09 12.32
N ARG A 2 -21.68 56.87 12.63
CA ARG A 2 -20.75 56.08 11.79
C ARG A 2 -20.93 54.60 12.11
N LYS A 3 -21.40 53.79 11.14
CA LYS A 3 -21.35 52.33 11.22
C LYS A 3 -19.89 51.91 11.30
N LYS A 4 -19.54 51.21 12.38
CA LYS A 4 -18.22 50.66 12.63
C LYS A 4 -18.14 49.35 11.84
N ASP A 5 -17.46 49.37 10.70
CA ASP A 5 -17.20 48.17 9.92
C ASP A 5 -16.36 47.21 10.77
N ARG A 6 -16.99 46.13 11.24
CA ARG A 6 -16.29 45.00 11.85
C ARG A 6 -15.54 44.30 10.72
N ILE A 7 -14.25 44.59 10.64
CA ILE A 7 -13.28 43.78 9.91
C ILE A 7 -13.33 42.38 10.54
N THR A 8 -14.03 41.46 9.90
CA THR A 8 -13.93 40.02 10.17
C THR A 8 -12.49 39.61 9.89
N GLN A 9 -11.73 39.36 10.97
CA GLN A 9 -10.40 38.77 10.84
C GLN A 9 -10.53 37.44 10.10
N PRO A 10 -9.70 37.17 9.08
CA PRO A 10 -9.73 35.88 8.40
C PRO A 10 -9.40 34.78 9.43
N GLU A 11 -10.30 33.80 9.54
CA GLU A 11 -10.08 32.61 10.36
C GLU A 11 -8.70 32.03 10.05
N LYS A 12 -7.85 31.98 11.07
CA LYS A 12 -6.52 31.38 11.03
C LYS A 12 -6.73 29.88 10.81
N LYS A 13 -6.84 29.42 9.56
CA LYS A 13 -6.85 27.99 9.24
C LYS A 13 -5.60 27.38 9.85
N GLU A 14 -5.78 26.56 10.88
CA GLU A 14 -4.67 25.86 11.53
C GLU A 14 -3.92 25.04 10.46
N LYS A 15 -2.61 25.28 10.35
CA LYS A 15 -1.77 24.51 9.44
C LYS A 15 -1.60 23.11 10.02
N ILE A 16 -2.06 22.10 9.28
CA ILE A 16 -1.85 20.68 9.61
C ILE A 16 -0.34 20.43 9.72
N LYS A 17 0.09 19.82 10.83
CA LYS A 17 1.49 19.46 11.09
C LYS A 17 1.86 18.17 10.35
N VAL A 18 3.14 18.02 10.01
CA VAL A 18 3.65 16.84 9.26
C VAL A 18 3.30 15.51 9.94
N TRP A 19 3.44 15.41 11.26
CA TRP A 19 3.09 14.18 12.00
C TRP A 19 1.60 13.84 11.92
N GLN A 20 0.70 14.84 11.82
CA GLN A 20 -0.73 14.60 11.64
C GLN A 20 -1.00 14.00 10.27
N ILE A 21 -0.29 14.45 9.23
CA ILE A 21 -0.37 13.88 7.88
C ILE A 21 0.09 12.42 7.91
N ILE A 22 1.23 12.14 8.55
CA ILE A 22 1.75 10.76 8.70
C ILE A 22 0.71 9.87 9.38
N LEU A 23 0.08 10.31 10.48
CA LEU A 23 -0.92 9.51 11.18
C LEU A 23 -2.19 9.31 10.36
N ILE A 24 -2.71 10.35 9.70
CA ILE A 24 -3.93 10.26 8.88
C ILE A 24 -3.70 9.29 7.72
N PHE A 25 -2.62 9.47 6.96
CA PHE A 25 -2.32 8.61 5.83
C PHE A 25 -1.88 7.21 6.26
N GLY A 26 -1.20 7.07 7.40
CA GLY A 26 -0.85 5.77 7.96
C GLY A 26 -2.07 4.98 8.40
N PHE A 27 -3.05 5.63 9.03
CA PHE A 27 -4.34 5.01 9.36
C PHE A 27 -5.12 4.61 8.11
N LEU A 28 -5.15 5.47 7.08
CA LEU A 28 -5.76 5.13 5.79
C LEU A 28 -5.06 3.93 5.15
N GLN A 29 -3.74 3.88 5.18
CA GLN A 29 -2.96 2.76 4.66
C GLN A 29 -3.31 1.47 5.40
N SER A 30 -3.35 1.48 6.73
CA SER A 30 -3.78 0.33 7.54
C SER A 30 -5.20 -0.11 7.20
N THR A 31 -6.12 0.84 7.01
CA THR A 31 -7.52 0.54 6.70
C THR A 31 -7.65 -0.09 5.32
N VAL A 32 -6.99 0.46 4.30
CA VAL A 32 -7.00 -0.09 2.94
C VAL A 32 -6.38 -1.48 2.90
N THR A 33 -5.25 -1.68 3.59
CA THR A 33 -4.63 -3.01 3.65
C THR A 33 -5.54 -4.00 4.38
N ALA A 34 -6.11 -3.63 5.54
CA ALA A 34 -7.01 -4.51 6.28
C ALA A 34 -8.28 -4.86 5.49
N ILE A 35 -8.91 -3.88 4.83
CA ILE A 35 -10.02 -4.15 3.90
C ILE A 35 -9.54 -5.07 2.79
N GLY A 36 -8.35 -4.83 2.24
CA GLY A 36 -7.76 -5.73 1.25
C GLY A 36 -7.70 -7.17 1.73
N THR A 37 -6.95 -7.40 2.80
CA THR A 37 -6.69 -8.72 3.36
C THR A 37 -7.97 -9.42 3.82
N TYR A 38 -8.93 -8.73 4.46
CA TYR A 38 -10.12 -9.40 5.01
C TYR A 38 -11.33 -9.39 4.09
N PHE A 39 -11.43 -8.45 3.16
CA PHE A 39 -12.53 -8.41 2.20
C PHE A 39 -12.12 -9.05 0.88
N PHE A 40 -11.06 -8.56 0.23
CA PHE A 40 -10.72 -9.05 -1.11
C PHE A 40 -10.17 -10.48 -1.11
N ASP A 41 -9.35 -10.89 -0.13
CA ASP A 41 -8.90 -12.30 -0.10
C ASP A 41 -10.01 -13.25 0.34
N PHE A 42 -10.84 -12.84 1.32
CA PHE A 42 -12.00 -13.64 1.72
C PHE A 42 -12.95 -13.86 0.54
N PHE A 43 -13.30 -12.78 -0.18
CA PHE A 43 -14.19 -12.89 -1.32
C PHE A 43 -13.51 -13.55 -2.53
N ALA A 44 -12.23 -13.32 -2.80
CA ALA A 44 -11.52 -13.99 -3.89
C ALA A 44 -11.39 -15.50 -3.64
N GLY A 45 -11.10 -15.91 -2.40
CA GLY A 45 -11.12 -17.31 -1.99
C GLY A 45 -12.49 -17.96 -2.09
N SER A 46 -13.58 -17.19 -1.86
CA SER A 46 -14.96 -17.69 -1.99
C SER A 46 -15.54 -17.62 -3.42
N ALA A 47 -15.12 -16.65 -4.23
CA ALA A 47 -15.64 -16.39 -5.58
C ALA A 47 -14.96 -17.26 -6.64
N THR A 48 -13.70 -17.66 -6.40
CA THR A 48 -13.00 -18.62 -7.28
C THR A 48 -13.51 -20.06 -7.11
N VAL A 49 -14.30 -20.35 -6.06
CA VAL A 49 -15.00 -21.65 -5.89
C VAL A 49 -15.98 -21.93 -7.05
N GLY A 50 -16.53 -20.88 -7.68
CA GLY A 50 -17.53 -20.99 -8.76
C GLY A 50 -16.97 -20.98 -10.18
N PHE A 51 -15.74 -20.50 -10.40
CA PHE A 51 -15.12 -20.39 -11.74
C PHE A 51 -14.35 -21.65 -12.19
N GLY A 52 -14.78 -22.81 -11.70
CA GLY A 52 -14.18 -24.11 -11.97
C GLY A 52 -13.39 -24.60 -10.76
N LYS A 53 -13.91 -25.65 -10.11
CA LYS A 53 -13.13 -26.43 -9.14
C LYS A 53 -11.85 -26.92 -9.80
N MET A 54 -10.69 -26.47 -9.34
CA MET A 54 -9.45 -27.23 -9.48
C MET A 54 -9.05 -27.77 -8.10
N GLY A 55 -9.55 -28.97 -7.78
CA GLY A 55 -9.02 -29.81 -6.71
C GLY A 55 -9.14 -29.30 -5.27
N GLU A 56 -8.62 -30.12 -4.36
CA GLU A 56 -8.53 -29.89 -2.92
C GLU A 56 -7.40 -28.90 -2.57
N ILE A 57 -7.46 -27.63 -2.97
CA ILE A 57 -6.46 -26.64 -2.51
C ILE A 57 -7.10 -25.28 -2.19
N GLU A 58 -6.98 -24.93 -0.91
CA GLU A 58 -6.38 -23.69 -0.34
C GLU A 58 -6.54 -22.39 -1.13
N GLY A 59 -7.10 -21.37 -0.47
CA GLY A 59 -7.50 -20.09 -1.05
C GLY A 59 -6.41 -19.32 -1.80
N THR A 60 -6.86 -18.43 -2.68
CA THR A 60 -6.04 -17.56 -3.52
C THR A 60 -5.22 -16.61 -2.63
N GLY A 61 -3.99 -16.99 -2.27
CA GLY A 61 -3.19 -16.22 -1.34
C GLY A 61 -2.89 -14.82 -1.88
N MET A 62 -3.19 -13.80 -1.09
CA MET A 62 -2.79 -12.40 -1.31
C MET A 62 -3.37 -11.76 -2.58
N PHE A 63 -4.55 -12.18 -3.05
CA PHE A 63 -5.23 -11.56 -4.20
C PHE A 63 -5.45 -10.05 -4.00
N PHE A 64 -5.69 -9.62 -2.75
CA PHE A 64 -5.87 -8.23 -2.40
C PHE A 64 -4.69 -7.36 -2.83
N VAL A 65 -3.47 -7.89 -2.82
CA VAL A 65 -2.26 -7.16 -3.24
C VAL A 65 -2.43 -6.62 -4.65
N TYR A 66 -3.08 -7.37 -5.54
CA TYR A 66 -3.37 -6.92 -6.90
C TYR A 66 -4.47 -5.86 -6.97
N MET A 67 -5.44 -5.92 -6.06
CA MET A 67 -6.63 -5.07 -6.06
C MET A 67 -6.40 -3.71 -5.38
N VAL A 68 -5.53 -3.64 -4.37
CA VAL A 68 -5.33 -2.41 -3.58
C VAL A 68 -4.24 -1.48 -4.14
N GLY A 69 -3.60 -1.83 -5.26
CA GLY A 69 -2.50 -1.05 -5.85
C GLY A 69 -2.83 0.41 -6.09
N TYR A 70 -4.04 0.71 -6.56
CA TYR A 70 -4.53 2.08 -6.76
C TYR A 70 -4.52 2.89 -5.46
N PHE A 71 -5.15 2.35 -4.41
CA PHE A 71 -5.31 3.04 -3.14
C PHE A 71 -3.97 3.21 -2.42
N ASN A 72 -3.13 2.17 -2.42
CA ASN A 72 -1.78 2.25 -1.84
C ASN A 72 -0.98 3.37 -2.53
N ALA A 73 -0.93 3.39 -3.87
CA ALA A 73 -0.17 4.41 -4.59
C ALA A 73 -0.69 5.82 -4.31
N LEU A 74 -2.02 6.00 -4.27
CA LEU A 74 -2.63 7.29 -3.96
C LEU A 74 -2.28 7.77 -2.54
N ILE A 75 -2.46 6.90 -1.53
CA ILE A 75 -2.25 7.21 -0.11
C ILE A 75 -0.78 7.57 0.16
N ILE A 76 0.16 6.91 -0.52
CA ILE A 76 1.59 7.14 -0.30
C ILE A 76 2.11 8.35 -1.09
N ILE A 77 1.74 8.46 -2.38
CA ILE A 77 2.34 9.47 -3.27
C ILE A 77 1.77 10.87 -2.99
N LEU A 78 0.48 10.99 -2.63
CA LEU A 78 -0.14 12.29 -2.36
C LEU A 78 0.58 13.09 -1.25
N PRO A 79 0.88 12.54 -0.06
CA PRO A 79 1.62 13.25 0.98
C PRO A 79 3.09 13.49 0.61
N ILE A 80 3.74 12.59 -0.15
CA ILE A 80 5.07 12.86 -0.74
C ILE A 80 5.02 14.15 -1.58
N LEU A 81 4.00 14.31 -2.43
CA LEU A 81 3.83 15.50 -3.27
C LEU A 81 3.56 16.77 -2.47
N LYS A 82 2.76 16.68 -1.40
CA LYS A 82 2.38 17.82 -0.56
C LYS A 82 3.52 18.31 0.32
N ILE A 83 4.26 17.39 0.94
CA ILE A 83 5.29 17.73 1.93
C ILE A 83 6.68 17.86 1.27
N ARG A 84 6.94 17.06 0.21
CA ARG A 84 8.21 17.03 -0.54
C ARG A 84 9.44 16.74 0.32
N GLN A 85 9.26 15.97 1.40
CA GLN A 85 10.34 15.48 2.23
C GLN A 85 10.61 14.01 1.91
N PHE A 86 11.89 13.66 1.85
CA PHE A 86 12.32 12.27 1.67
C PHE A 86 12.02 11.45 2.94
N GLY A 87 11.53 10.23 2.77
CA GLY A 87 11.16 9.32 3.86
C GLY A 87 9.69 9.43 4.27
N MET A 88 8.89 10.20 3.53
CA MET A 88 7.45 10.35 3.81
C MET A 88 6.70 9.05 3.52
N GLY A 89 7.05 8.36 2.43
CA GLY A 89 6.47 7.07 2.10
C GLY A 89 6.75 6.02 3.18
N THR A 90 8.01 5.92 3.62
CA THR A 90 8.39 5.06 4.75
C THR A 90 7.65 5.43 6.03
N ALA A 91 7.58 6.73 6.35
CA ALA A 91 6.93 7.19 7.58
C ALA A 91 5.43 6.85 7.62
N ILE A 92 4.73 6.89 6.49
CA ILE A 92 3.31 6.53 6.39
C ILE A 92 3.09 5.03 6.59
N TYR A 93 4.04 4.18 6.16
CA TYR A 93 3.96 2.75 6.43
C TYR A 93 4.29 2.38 7.88
N LEU A 94 4.88 3.28 8.68
CA LEU A 94 5.28 2.97 10.05
C LEU A 94 4.09 2.60 10.96
N PRO A 95 2.97 3.34 11.01
CA PRO A 95 1.78 2.91 11.74
C PRO A 95 1.27 1.54 11.32
N TYR A 96 1.26 1.26 10.01
CA TYR A 96 0.89 -0.05 9.47
C TYR A 96 1.83 -1.15 9.95
N ALA A 97 3.15 -0.93 9.92
CA ALA A 97 4.14 -1.90 10.37
C ALA A 97 4.02 -2.19 11.88
N ILE A 98 3.78 -1.17 12.71
CA ILE A 98 3.62 -1.34 14.16
C ILE A 98 2.35 -2.15 14.47
N ILE A 99 1.22 -1.79 13.88
CA ILE A 99 -0.05 -2.50 14.11
C ILE A 99 0.03 -3.91 13.51
N GLY A 100 0.54 -4.01 12.30
CA GLY A 100 0.73 -5.27 11.57
C GLY A 100 1.59 -6.25 12.34
N PHE A 101 2.66 -5.81 13.01
CA PHE A 101 3.50 -6.68 13.84
C PHE A 101 2.68 -7.51 14.82
N PHE A 102 1.77 -6.89 15.58
CA PHE A 102 0.95 -7.59 16.56
C PHE A 102 -0.07 -8.53 15.92
N VAL A 103 -0.66 -8.11 14.79
CA VAL A 103 -1.62 -8.91 14.04
C VAL A 103 -0.96 -10.16 13.47
N GLU A 104 0.15 -10.01 12.75
CA GLU A 104 0.94 -11.08 12.14
C GLU A 104 1.51 -12.02 13.22
N TYR A 105 2.04 -11.47 14.32
CA TYR A 105 2.55 -12.28 15.43
C TYR A 105 1.45 -13.14 16.06
N TYR A 106 0.29 -12.57 16.38
CA TYR A 106 -0.76 -13.31 17.06
C TYR A 106 -1.48 -14.28 16.10
N TYR A 107 -1.87 -13.80 14.93
CA TYR A 107 -2.68 -14.56 13.99
C TYR A 107 -1.85 -15.59 13.22
N GLU A 108 -0.85 -15.13 12.47
CA GLU A 108 -0.12 -15.98 11.52
C GLU A 108 0.96 -16.86 12.20
N LEU A 109 1.58 -16.38 13.28
CA LEU A 109 2.60 -17.17 13.99
C LEU A 109 2.02 -18.03 15.12
N ILE A 110 1.23 -17.47 16.03
CA ILE A 110 0.74 -18.20 17.21
C ILE A 110 -0.50 -19.04 16.90
N LYS A 111 -1.53 -18.43 16.27
CA LYS A 111 -2.84 -19.08 16.10
C LYS A 111 -2.86 -20.07 14.94
N THR A 112 -2.44 -19.67 13.73
CA THR A 112 -2.48 -20.54 12.54
C THR A 112 -1.18 -21.29 12.30
N LYS A 113 -0.06 -20.82 12.87
CA LYS A 113 1.28 -21.38 12.69
C LYS A 113 1.71 -21.44 11.22
N SER A 114 1.27 -20.46 10.42
CA SER A 114 1.62 -20.33 9.01
C SER A 114 3.08 -19.91 8.81
N LEU A 115 3.61 -19.09 9.72
CA LEU A 115 4.95 -18.50 9.61
C LEU A 115 6.05 -19.41 10.18
N VAL A 116 7.20 -19.41 9.53
CA VAL A 116 8.37 -20.22 9.90
C VAL A 116 8.95 -19.82 11.26
N SER A 117 8.93 -18.54 11.60
CA SER A 117 9.52 -18.03 12.86
C SER A 117 9.07 -16.61 13.20
N PRO A 118 9.35 -16.10 14.42
CA PRO A 118 9.13 -14.68 14.75
C PRO A 118 9.85 -13.69 13.82
N TRP A 119 10.95 -14.09 13.19
CA TRP A 119 11.67 -13.24 12.24
C TRP A 119 10.90 -13.00 10.94
N ALA A 120 10.01 -13.92 10.56
CA ALA A 120 9.09 -13.71 9.45
C ALA A 120 8.14 -12.53 9.69
N VAL A 121 7.66 -12.37 10.94
CA VAL A 121 6.82 -11.24 11.35
C VAL A 121 7.59 -9.91 11.21
N VAL A 122 8.83 -9.88 11.70
CA VAL A 122 9.71 -8.71 11.54
C VAL A 122 9.95 -8.43 10.05
N GLY A 123 10.16 -9.48 9.26
CA GLY A 123 10.33 -9.39 7.81
C GLY A 123 9.14 -8.72 7.12
N TRP A 124 7.91 -9.12 7.44
CA TRP A 124 6.70 -8.49 6.91
C TRP A 124 6.61 -6.99 7.25
N CYS A 125 6.97 -6.62 8.47
CA CYS A 125 7.00 -5.21 8.89
C CYS A 125 8.03 -4.41 8.08
N VAL A 126 9.23 -4.97 7.90
CA VAL A 126 10.29 -4.37 7.08
C VAL A 126 9.85 -4.24 5.62
N PHE A 127 9.13 -5.21 5.08
CA PHE A 127 8.67 -5.18 3.69
C PHE A 127 7.64 -4.07 3.46
N GLY A 128 6.74 -3.81 4.40
CA GLY A 128 5.86 -2.65 4.35
C GLY A 128 6.64 -1.33 4.29
N LEU A 129 7.62 -1.17 5.19
CA LEU A 129 8.50 0.01 5.20
C LEU A 129 9.31 0.16 3.89
N ALA A 130 9.80 -0.95 3.34
CA ALA A 130 10.55 -0.99 2.09
C ALA A 130 9.68 -0.62 0.87
N THR A 131 8.40 -1.00 0.85
CA THR A 131 7.46 -0.52 -0.17
C THR A 131 7.28 0.99 -0.10
N GLY A 132 7.14 1.57 1.09
CA GLY A 132 7.10 3.03 1.26
C GLY A 132 8.40 3.71 0.83
N PHE A 133 9.54 3.11 1.19
CA PHE A 133 10.86 3.60 0.85
C PHE A 133 11.12 3.59 -0.66
N SER A 134 10.58 2.61 -1.40
CA SER A 134 10.73 2.57 -2.85
C SER A 134 10.00 3.74 -3.53
N ALA A 135 8.88 4.21 -2.98
CA ALA A 135 8.22 5.42 -3.45
C ALA A 135 9.08 6.67 -3.19
N ASP A 136 9.69 6.78 -2.01
CA ASP A 136 10.60 7.89 -1.66
C ASP A 136 11.82 7.93 -2.59
N LEU A 137 12.45 6.77 -2.84
CA LEU A 137 13.58 6.63 -3.76
C LEU A 137 13.18 6.99 -5.18
N SER A 138 12.08 6.43 -5.68
CA SER A 138 11.59 6.68 -7.03
C SER A 138 11.30 8.16 -7.24
N PHE A 139 10.58 8.77 -6.31
CA PHE A 139 10.23 10.18 -6.42
C PHE A 139 11.45 11.09 -6.38
N LYS A 140 12.50 10.74 -5.61
CA LYS A 140 13.74 11.51 -5.51
C LYS A 140 14.67 11.32 -6.71
N PHE A 141 14.87 10.08 -7.16
CA PHE A 141 15.94 9.71 -8.10
C PHE A 141 15.48 9.48 -9.54
N LEU A 142 14.18 9.48 -9.84
CA LEU A 142 13.71 9.49 -11.23
C LEU A 142 14.28 10.71 -12.00
N PRO A 143 14.56 10.56 -13.32
CA PRO A 143 15.19 11.60 -14.13
C PRO A 143 14.53 12.98 -14.01
N SER A 144 15.33 14.03 -13.85
CA SER A 144 14.87 15.41 -13.64
C SER A 144 14.10 16.00 -14.82
N ASN A 145 14.32 15.47 -16.03
CA ASN A 145 13.61 15.86 -17.25
C ASN A 145 12.17 15.31 -17.34
N LEU A 146 11.78 14.39 -16.45
CA LEU A 146 10.40 13.92 -16.40
C LEU A 146 9.49 14.99 -15.79
N ASN A 147 8.41 15.29 -16.50
CA ASN A 147 7.34 16.11 -15.94
C ASN A 147 6.75 15.44 -14.67
N LEU A 148 6.16 16.25 -13.79
CA LEU A 148 5.67 15.77 -12.49
C LEU A 148 4.59 14.68 -12.62
N ARG A 149 3.76 14.76 -13.67
CA ARG A 149 2.74 13.75 -13.98
C ARG A 149 3.38 12.39 -14.25
N ASN A 150 4.38 12.31 -15.11
CA ASN A 150 5.04 11.07 -15.47
C ASN A 150 5.87 10.53 -14.28
N ARG A 151 6.51 11.42 -13.51
CA ARG A 151 7.24 11.05 -12.28
C ARG A 151 6.34 10.34 -11.28
N THR A 152 5.14 10.86 -11.03
CA THR A 152 4.18 10.27 -10.08
C THR A 152 3.58 8.97 -10.58
N ILE A 153 3.26 8.87 -11.88
CA ILE A 153 2.84 7.61 -12.52
C ILE A 153 3.92 6.53 -12.36
N LEU A 154 5.17 6.83 -12.71
CA LEU A 154 6.28 5.89 -12.61
C LEU A 154 6.58 5.51 -11.15
N THR A 155 6.46 6.45 -10.21
CA THR A 155 6.58 6.16 -8.78
C THR A 155 5.52 5.14 -8.34
N GLY A 156 4.28 5.29 -8.80
CA GLY A 156 3.21 4.31 -8.56
C GLY A 156 3.53 2.93 -9.12
N ILE A 157 4.01 2.86 -10.37
CA ILE A 157 4.41 1.60 -11.02
C ILE A 157 5.54 0.92 -10.23
N ILE A 158 6.60 1.66 -9.89
CA ILE A 158 7.74 1.11 -9.14
C ILE A 158 7.29 0.60 -7.78
N MET A 159 6.46 1.37 -7.06
CA MET A 159 5.95 0.97 -5.76
C MET A 159 5.09 -0.30 -5.85
N GLY A 160 4.21 -0.40 -6.86
CA GLY A 160 3.42 -1.61 -7.11
C GLY A 160 4.29 -2.83 -7.44
N LEU A 161 5.31 -2.65 -8.28
CA LEU A 161 6.26 -3.71 -8.61
C LEU A 161 7.08 -4.15 -7.39
N THR A 162 7.56 -3.21 -6.58
CA THR A 162 8.26 -3.50 -5.32
C THR A 162 7.36 -4.31 -4.39
N ASN A 163 6.10 -3.88 -4.22
CA ASN A 163 5.15 -4.59 -3.35
C ASN A 163 4.92 -6.04 -3.81
N PHE A 164 4.79 -6.26 -5.12
CA PHE A 164 4.67 -7.60 -5.70
C PHE A 164 5.91 -8.47 -5.40
N ILE A 165 7.11 -7.94 -5.67
CA ILE A 165 8.37 -8.67 -5.47
C ILE A 165 8.56 -9.02 -3.98
N LEU A 166 8.36 -8.06 -3.09
CA LEU A 166 8.49 -8.27 -1.65
C LEU A 166 7.46 -9.28 -1.14
N THR A 167 6.22 -9.20 -1.61
CA THR A 167 5.18 -10.20 -1.29
C THR A 167 5.60 -11.59 -1.75
N LEU A 168 6.10 -11.73 -2.98
CA LEU A 168 6.57 -13.02 -3.50
C LEU A 168 7.71 -13.59 -2.66
N VAL A 169 8.68 -12.75 -2.28
CA VAL A 169 9.78 -13.15 -1.38
C VAL A 169 9.23 -13.60 -0.03
N ALA A 170 8.30 -12.85 0.57
CA ALA A 170 7.71 -13.23 1.85
C ALA A 170 6.98 -14.57 1.76
N LEU A 171 6.11 -14.76 0.77
CA LEU A 171 5.39 -16.02 0.58
C LEU A 171 6.33 -17.22 0.36
N THR A 172 7.50 -16.99 -0.24
CA THR A 172 8.50 -18.04 -0.50
C THR A 172 9.30 -18.42 0.74
N PHE A 173 9.67 -17.44 1.57
CA PHE A 173 10.65 -17.66 2.65
C PHE A 173 10.08 -17.55 4.07
N PHE A 174 8.93 -16.89 4.25
CA PHE A 174 8.37 -16.61 5.57
C PHE A 174 7.35 -17.66 6.02
N TYR A 175 6.82 -18.45 5.08
CA TYR A 175 5.75 -19.43 5.33
C TYR A 175 6.27 -20.87 5.35
N VAL A 176 5.72 -21.71 6.24
CA VAL A 176 6.12 -23.11 6.41
C VAL A 176 5.82 -23.94 5.18
N ASN A 177 4.64 -23.71 4.57
CA ASN A 177 4.21 -24.34 3.34
C ASN A 177 3.94 -23.24 2.30
N PRO A 178 4.91 -22.93 1.42
CA PRO A 178 4.70 -21.98 0.35
C PRO A 178 3.58 -22.48 -0.58
N GLN A 179 2.63 -21.60 -0.91
CA GLN A 179 1.57 -21.94 -1.86
C GLN A 179 2.16 -22.21 -3.24
N THR A 180 1.74 -23.30 -3.89
CA THR A 180 2.15 -23.67 -5.24
C THR A 180 0.95 -23.96 -6.14
N GLY A 181 1.12 -23.92 -7.46
CA GLY A 181 0.07 -24.21 -8.43
C GLY A 181 -0.59 -22.98 -9.07
N SER A 182 -1.56 -23.21 -9.96
CA SER A 182 -2.21 -22.18 -10.79
C SER A 182 -3.04 -21.17 -9.98
N GLY A 183 -3.55 -21.56 -8.81
CA GLY A 183 -4.28 -20.69 -7.88
C GLY A 183 -3.39 -19.92 -6.89
N SER A 184 -2.08 -20.17 -6.87
CA SER A 184 -1.13 -19.47 -6.00
C SER A 184 -0.93 -18.01 -6.44
N PHE A 185 -0.36 -17.19 -5.56
CA PHE A 185 0.03 -15.81 -5.87
C PHE A 185 0.81 -15.70 -7.19
N LEU A 186 1.83 -16.55 -7.39
CA LEU A 186 2.59 -16.56 -8.63
C LEU A 186 1.77 -17.11 -9.82
N GLY A 187 0.92 -18.11 -9.57
CA GLY A 187 0.06 -18.72 -10.59
C GLY A 187 -0.89 -17.73 -11.27
N ILE A 188 -1.40 -16.76 -10.52
CA ILE A 188 -2.29 -15.71 -11.05
C ILE A 188 -1.54 -14.44 -11.50
N ALA A 189 -0.22 -14.38 -11.33
CA ALA A 189 0.56 -13.18 -11.58
C ALA A 189 0.47 -12.70 -13.04
N TYR A 190 0.30 -13.61 -14.01
CA TYR A 190 0.15 -13.25 -15.42
C TYR A 190 -1.04 -12.29 -15.66
N PHE A 191 -2.10 -12.42 -14.87
CA PHE A 191 -3.28 -11.56 -14.92
C PHE A 191 -3.20 -10.45 -13.86
N GLY A 192 -2.86 -10.81 -12.63
CA GLY A 192 -2.85 -9.89 -11.49
C GLY A 192 -1.77 -8.81 -11.58
N LEU A 193 -0.55 -9.15 -12.02
CA LEU A 193 0.56 -8.20 -12.04
C LEU A 193 0.32 -7.02 -13.01
N PRO A 194 -0.10 -7.23 -14.27
CA PRO A 194 -0.47 -6.11 -15.14
C PRO A 194 -1.55 -5.22 -14.52
N TRP A 195 -2.57 -5.83 -13.89
CA TRP A 195 -3.64 -5.11 -13.21
C TRP A 195 -3.11 -4.25 -12.06
N LEU A 196 -2.24 -4.80 -11.21
CA LEU A 196 -1.59 -4.09 -10.12
C LEU A 196 -0.80 -2.88 -10.61
N LEU A 197 0.03 -3.06 -11.65
CA LEU A 197 0.87 -1.99 -12.18
C LEU A 197 0.04 -0.86 -12.78
N VAL A 198 -1.00 -1.21 -13.55
CA VAL A 198 -1.93 -0.23 -14.13
C VAL A 198 -2.67 0.53 -13.05
N ASN A 199 -3.22 -0.16 -12.04
CA ASN A 199 -3.91 0.50 -10.93
C ASN A 199 -3.00 1.40 -10.11
N SER A 200 -1.77 0.94 -9.82
CA SER A 200 -0.78 1.74 -9.09
C SER A 200 -0.36 3.00 -9.89
N ALA A 201 -0.23 2.87 -11.22
CA ALA A 201 -0.01 4.00 -12.12
C ALA A 201 -1.16 5.03 -12.04
N PHE A 202 -2.41 4.56 -12.05
CA PHE A 202 -3.60 5.40 -11.90
C PHE A 202 -3.66 6.07 -10.52
N GLY A 203 -3.26 5.38 -9.46
CA GLY A 203 -3.15 5.97 -8.12
C GLY A 203 -2.15 7.12 -8.07
N GLY A 204 -0.97 6.93 -8.69
CA GLY A 204 0.03 7.99 -8.84
C GLY A 204 -0.46 9.18 -9.68
N TYR A 205 -1.13 8.92 -10.80
CA TYR A 205 -1.76 9.98 -11.62
C TYR A 205 -2.83 10.76 -10.83
N THR A 206 -3.65 10.05 -10.06
CA THR A 206 -4.70 10.67 -9.24
C THR A 206 -4.09 11.56 -8.16
N ALA A 207 -3.03 11.10 -7.48
CA ALA A 207 -2.30 11.90 -6.52
C ALA A 207 -1.80 13.21 -7.13
N TYR A 208 -1.23 13.16 -8.35
CA TYR A 208 -0.86 14.35 -9.11
C TYR A 208 -2.06 15.25 -9.40
N ALA A 209 -3.17 14.71 -9.90
CA ALA A 209 -4.35 15.49 -10.25
C ALA A 209 -4.96 16.21 -9.04
N ILE A 210 -5.00 15.56 -7.88
CA ILE A 210 -5.44 16.16 -6.61
C ILE A 210 -4.46 17.26 -6.18
N SER A 211 -3.15 16.99 -6.24
CA SER A 211 -2.12 17.96 -5.82
C SER A 211 -2.11 19.25 -6.65
N LYS A 212 -2.59 19.20 -7.90
CA LYS A 212 -2.65 20.37 -8.79
C LYS A 212 -3.91 21.23 -8.58
N LYS A 213 -5.00 20.65 -8.04
CA LYS A 213 -6.26 21.36 -7.79
C LYS A 213 -6.28 22.14 -6.47
N ILE A 214 -5.35 21.84 -5.57
CA ILE A 214 -5.17 22.48 -4.26
C ILE A 214 -4.06 23.53 -4.40
#